data_AF-A0A8T3WF48-F1
#
_entry.id   AF-A0A8T3WF48-F1
#
_cell.length_a   1.000
_cell.length_b   1.000
_cell.length_c   1.000
_cell.angle_alpha   90.00
_cell.angle_beta   90.00
_cell.angle_gamma   90.00
#
_symmetry.space_group_name_H-M   'P 1'
#
loop_
_entity.id
_entity.type
_entity.pdbx_description
1 polymer ?
#
loop_
_entity_poly.entity_id
_entity_poly.type
_entity_poly.pdbx_seq_one_letter_code
_entity_poly.pdbx_strand_id
1 'polypeptide(L)'
;MWIARIKFSEEGTLIGSRTMKYNINLFGFPLSYFYEKNWIVVHITGIIFGKEEDKKAFVKEIKKESRVINFEINNDFFVGSIKEPIYAKPIYCCVA
;
A
#
# COMPACT_ATOMS: atom_id res chain seq x y z
N MET A 1 17.64 -28.33 7.20
CA MET A 1 17.18 -27.24 6.32
C MET A 1 15.99 -26.56 7.00
N TRP A 2 16.09 -25.29 7.35
CA TRP A 2 14.99 -24.57 8.01
C TRP A 2 14.12 -23.90 6.95
N ILE A 3 12.80 -24.04 7.05
CA ILE A 3 11.84 -23.37 6.17
C ILE A 3 11.04 -22.41 7.05
N ALA A 4 11.21 -21.11 6.82
CA ALA A 4 10.35 -20.11 7.43
C ALA A 4 9.00 -20.09 6.70
N ARG A 5 7.91 -20.40 7.42
CA ARG A 5 6.55 -20.22 6.92
C ARG A 5 5.98 -18.94 7.51
N ILE A 6 6.01 -17.87 6.73
CA ILE A 6 5.48 -16.57 7.14
C ILE A 6 4.04 -16.47 6.62
N LYS A 7 3.11 -16.14 7.53
CA LYS A 7 1.72 -15.81 7.18
C LYS A 7 1.49 -14.34 7.49
N PHE A 8 0.99 -13.60 6.52
CA PHE A 8 0.51 -12.23 6.72
C PHE A 8 -1.00 -12.28 6.93
N SER A 9 -1.49 -11.53 7.91
CA SER A 9 -2.92 -11.27 8.03
C SER A 9 -3.27 -10.05 7.17
N GLU A 10 -4.34 -10.16 6.40
CA GLU A 10 -4.94 -9.05 5.65
C GLU A 10 -5.75 -8.10 6.54
N GLU A 11 -6.21 -8.59 7.71
CA GLU A 11 -7.04 -7.83 8.64
C GLU A 11 -6.27 -6.62 9.17
N GLY A 12 -6.82 -5.42 8.94
CA GLY A 12 -6.21 -4.15 9.34
C GLY A 12 -5.24 -3.54 8.31
N THR A 13 -4.92 -4.25 7.23
CA THR A 13 -4.09 -3.69 6.14
C THR A 13 -4.91 -2.75 5.26
N LEU A 14 -4.34 -1.59 4.90
CA LEU A 14 -5.03 -0.60 4.06
C LEU A 14 -5.28 -1.12 2.63
N ILE A 15 -4.39 -1.98 2.13
CA ILE A 15 -4.38 -2.40 0.73
C ILE A 15 -4.84 -3.86 0.56
N GLY A 16 -4.46 -4.77 1.47
CA GLY A 16 -4.56 -6.23 1.25
C GLY A 16 -5.98 -6.76 1.04
N SER A 17 -6.94 -6.33 1.86
CA SER A 17 -8.34 -6.75 1.70
C SER A 17 -8.95 -6.25 0.38
N ARG A 18 -8.57 -5.05 -0.06
CA ARG A 18 -9.05 -4.42 -1.29
C ARG A 18 -8.44 -5.07 -2.54
N THR A 19 -7.17 -5.46 -2.50
CA THR A 19 -6.53 -6.15 -3.62
C THR A 19 -7.19 -7.50 -3.90
N MET A 20 -7.60 -8.24 -2.86
CA MET A 20 -8.35 -9.49 -3.05
C MET A 20 -9.77 -9.26 -3.57
N LYS A 21 -10.48 -8.25 -3.04
CA LYS A 21 -11.83 -7.88 -3.51
C LYS A 21 -11.89 -7.64 -5.02
N TYR A 22 -10.87 -6.98 -5.56
CA TYR A 22 -10.78 -6.65 -6.97
C TYR A 22 -9.92 -7.63 -7.78
N ASN A 23 -9.47 -8.74 -7.18
CA ASN A 23 -8.63 -9.73 -7.85
C ASN A 23 -7.42 -9.10 -8.59
N ILE A 24 -6.77 -8.14 -7.93
CA ILE A 24 -5.56 -7.48 -8.44
C ILE A 24 -4.35 -7.86 -7.59
N ASN A 25 -3.17 -7.86 -8.21
CA ASN A 25 -1.90 -7.95 -7.51
C ASN A 25 -1.26 -6.58 -7.48
N LEU A 26 -0.79 -6.17 -6.31
CA LEU A 26 -0.10 -4.90 -6.12
C LEU A 26 1.31 -5.17 -5.61
N PHE A 27 2.30 -4.66 -6.32
CA PHE A 27 3.68 -4.63 -5.86
C PHE A 27 4.09 -3.18 -5.69
N GLY A 28 4.57 -2.81 -4.51
CA GLY A 28 5.00 -1.45 -4.25
C GLY A 28 6.08 -1.41 -3.19
N PHE A 29 6.88 -0.35 -3.25
CA PHE A 29 7.94 -0.07 -2.30
C PHE A 29 7.87 1.38 -1.84
N PRO A 30 8.27 1.65 -0.59
CA PRO A 30 8.38 3.02 -0.10
C PRO A 30 9.57 3.72 -0.79
N LEU A 31 9.35 4.95 -1.23
CA LEU A 31 10.38 5.85 -1.75
C LEU A 31 10.98 6.70 -0.63
N SER A 32 10.12 7.23 0.23
CA SER A 32 10.49 8.05 1.38
C SER A 32 9.36 8.05 2.40
N TYR A 33 9.68 8.46 3.61
CA TYR A 33 8.71 8.59 4.69
C TYR A 33 9.10 9.72 5.63
N PHE A 34 8.11 10.25 6.35
CA PHE A 34 8.35 11.16 7.46
C PHE A 34 7.32 10.93 8.57
N TYR A 35 7.65 11.38 9.78
CA TYR A 35 6.78 11.25 10.93
C TYR A 35 5.98 12.52 11.13
N GLU A 36 4.66 12.38 11.27
CA GLU A 36 3.74 13.48 11.56
C GLU A 36 2.83 13.09 12.72
N LYS A 37 3.06 13.67 13.90
CA LYS A 37 2.33 13.36 15.13
C LYS A 37 2.32 11.85 15.43
N ASN A 38 1.15 11.20 15.33
CA ASN A 38 0.95 9.77 15.57
C ASN A 38 0.87 8.94 14.28
N TRP A 39 1.35 9.49 13.15
CA TRP A 39 1.33 8.85 11.84
C TRP A 39 2.70 8.83 11.19
N ILE A 40 2.88 7.86 10.31
CA ILE A 40 3.98 7.78 9.36
C ILE A 40 3.37 8.10 8.01
N VAL A 41 3.80 9.19 7.39
CA VAL A 41 3.43 9.47 6.01
C VAL A 41 4.47 8.79 5.13
N VAL A 42 4.02 7.91 4.25
CA VAL A 42 4.86 7.10 3.37
C VAL A 42 4.52 7.45 1.93
N HIS A 43 5.54 7.84 1.18
CA HIS A 43 5.46 7.97 -0.27
C HIS A 43 5.80 6.62 -0.88
N ILE A 44 4.87 6.05 -1.65
CA ILE A 44 4.98 4.72 -2.24
C ILE A 44 4.91 4.82 -3.75
N THR A 45 5.58 3.89 -4.41
CA THR A 45 5.41 3.66 -5.84
C THR A 45 5.41 2.18 -6.13
N GLY A 46 4.88 1.80 -7.29
CA GLY A 46 4.91 0.43 -7.71
C GLY A 46 4.06 0.17 -8.93
N ILE A 47 3.66 -1.10 -9.06
CA ILE A 47 2.90 -1.62 -10.19
C ILE A 47 1.69 -2.41 -9.70
N ILE A 48 0.60 -2.32 -10.45
CA ILE A 48 -0.65 -3.04 -10.23
C ILE A 48 -0.92 -3.91 -11.45
N PHE A 49 -1.14 -5.19 -11.21
CA PHE A 49 -1.51 -6.17 -12.23
C PHE A 49 -2.96 -6.62 -12.02
N GLY A 50 -3.70 -6.76 -13.12
CA GLY A 50 -5.09 -7.21 -13.11
C GLY A 50 -5.84 -6.71 -14.32
N LYS A 51 -7.14 -6.99 -14.40
CA LYS A 51 -7.98 -6.44 -15.47
C LYS A 51 -8.12 -4.93 -15.30
N GLU A 52 -8.21 -4.22 -16.42
CA GLU A 52 -8.29 -2.76 -16.43
C GLU A 52 -9.50 -2.22 -15.65
N GLU A 53 -10.64 -2.89 -15.73
CA GLU A 53 -11.86 -2.55 -15.01
C GLU A 53 -11.68 -2.66 -13.49
N ASP A 54 -11.04 -3.74 -13.04
CA ASP A 54 -10.75 -4.02 -11.63
C ASP A 54 -9.75 -3.02 -11.06
N LYS A 55 -8.69 -2.69 -11.82
CA LYS A 55 -7.72 -1.65 -11.44
C LYS A 55 -8.41 -0.29 -11.25
N LYS A 56 -9.28 0.11 -12.19
CA LYS A 56 -10.02 1.39 -12.08
C LYS A 56 -10.97 1.40 -10.88
N ALA A 57 -11.66 0.29 -10.63
CA ALA A 57 -12.56 0.17 -9.48
C ALA A 57 -11.79 0.24 -8.14
N PHE A 58 -10.66 -0.47 -8.04
CA PHE A 58 -9.76 -0.41 -6.90
C PHE A 58 -9.24 1.01 -6.64
N VAL A 59 -8.75 1.69 -7.67
CA VAL A 59 -8.23 3.07 -7.56
C VAL A 59 -9.33 4.04 -7.09
N LYS A 60 -10.56 3.87 -7.58
CA LYS A 60 -11.70 4.69 -7.17
C LYS A 60 -12.09 4.45 -5.71
N GLU A 61 -11.97 3.22 -5.23
CA GLU A 61 -12.23 2.89 -3.82
C GLU A 61 -11.11 3.41 -2.91
N ILE A 62 -9.85 3.13 -3.23
CA ILE A 62 -8.72 3.46 -2.34
C ILE A 62 -8.58 4.98 -2.13
N LYS A 63 -8.91 5.78 -3.14
CA LYS A 63 -8.94 7.25 -3.03
C LYS A 63 -9.94 7.79 -2.02
N LYS A 64 -10.93 6.99 -1.58
CA LYS A 64 -11.92 7.40 -0.58
C LYS A 64 -11.45 7.14 0.85
N GLU A 65 -10.37 6.39 1.04
CA GLU A 65 -9.85 6.07 2.35
C GLU A 65 -9.21 7.29 3.00
N SER A 66 -9.58 7.58 4.25
CA SER A 66 -9.07 8.74 5.01
C SER A 66 -7.55 8.71 5.22
N ARG A 67 -6.95 7.52 5.11
CA ARG A 67 -5.51 7.30 5.22
C ARG A 67 -4.76 7.53 3.91
N VAL A 68 -5.44 7.69 2.78
CA VAL A 68 -4.82 7.97 1.49
C VAL A 68 -4.81 9.48 1.27
N ILE A 69 -3.61 10.06 1.14
CA ILE A 69 -3.43 11.50 0.91
C ILE A 69 -3.51 11.80 -0.57
N ASN A 70 -2.74 11.07 -1.37
CA ASN A 70 -2.82 11.09 -2.83
C ASN A 70 -2.55 9.69 -3.39
N PHE A 71 -3.11 9.41 -4.55
CA PHE A 71 -2.88 8.18 -5.28
C PHE A 71 -3.11 8.43 -6.77
N GLU A 72 -2.10 8.19 -7.57
CA GLU A 72 -2.12 8.38 -9.01
C GLU A 72 -1.68 7.09 -9.68
N ILE A 73 -2.31 6.79 -10.81
CA ILE A 73 -2.00 5.61 -11.60
C ILE A 73 -1.90 6.02 -13.05
N ASN A 74 -0.89 5.49 -13.74
CA ASN A 74 -0.73 5.59 -15.17
C ASN A 74 -0.42 4.19 -15.71
N ASN A 75 -1.38 3.62 -16.45
CA ASN A 75 -1.40 2.22 -16.86
C ASN A 75 -1.32 1.28 -15.65
N ASP A 76 -0.20 0.57 -15.49
CA ASP A 76 0.05 -0.33 -14.37
C ASP A 76 0.86 0.35 -13.26
N PHE A 77 1.51 1.47 -13.55
CA PHE A 77 2.38 2.14 -12.59
C PHE A 77 1.60 3.10 -11.69
N PHE A 78 1.87 3.09 -10.40
CA PHE A 78 1.25 4.01 -9.45
C PHE A 78 2.28 4.74 -8.58
N VAL A 79 1.87 5.92 -8.12
CA VAL A 79 2.54 6.70 -7.08
C VAL A 79 1.48 7.15 -6.09
N GLY A 80 1.78 7.13 -4.81
CA GLY A 80 0.85 7.61 -3.80
C GLY A 80 1.53 7.97 -2.50
N SER A 81 0.76 8.59 -1.63
CA SER A 81 1.16 8.95 -0.28
C SER A 81 0.07 8.48 0.66
N ILE A 82 0.45 7.66 1.63
CA ILE A 82 -0.48 7.05 2.57
C ILE A 82 -0.02 7.30 4.01
N LYS A 83 -0.98 7.32 4.92
CA LYS A 83 -0.76 7.37 6.36
C LYS A 83 -0.75 5.95 6.90
N GLU A 84 0.38 5.53 7.43
CA GLU A 84 0.53 4.33 8.22
C GLU A 84 0.55 4.67 9.71
N PRO A 85 -0.04 3.82 10.56
CA PRO A 85 -0.05 4.03 12.00
C PRO A 85 1.37 3.93 12.57
N ILE A 86 1.64 4.67 13.65
CA ILE A 86 2.98 4.79 14.22
C ILE A 86 3.61 3.47 14.65
N TYR A 87 2.82 2.43 14.95
CA TYR A 87 3.34 1.10 15.29
C TYR A 87 4.08 0.44 14.12
N ALA A 88 3.86 0.89 12.87
CA ALA A 88 4.59 0.42 11.70
C ALA A 88 6.01 1.01 11.60
N LYS A 89 6.42 1.85 12.55
CA LYS A 89 7.74 2.51 12.58
C LYS A 89 8.93 1.56 12.38
N PRO A 90 8.97 0.34 12.97
CA PRO A 90 10.08 -0.59 12.77
C PRO A 90 10.27 -1.04 11.31
N ILE A 91 9.22 -0.97 10.49
CA ILE A 91 9.28 -1.34 9.06
C ILE A 91 10.03 -0.27 8.27
N TYR A 92 9.87 1.00 8.65
CA TYR A 92 10.43 2.13 7.92
C TYR A 92 11.78 2.60 8.48
N CYS A 93 12.12 2.31 9.74
CA CYS A 93 13.28 2.89 10.42
C CYS A 93 14.66 2.43 9.93
N CYS A 94 14.73 1.47 9.01
CA CYS A 94 15.99 0.87 8.54
C CYS A 94 16.28 1.10 7.06
N VAL A 95 15.51 1.94 6.37
CA VAL A 95 15.83 2.37 5.01
C VAL A 95 16.77 3.57 5.12
N ALA A 96 18.06 3.29 5.31
CA ALA A 96 19.15 4.27 5.32
C ALA A 96 19.87 4.29 3.98
#